data_AF-A0A660U9Q0-F1
#
_entry.id   AF-A0A660U9Q0-F1
#
_cell.length_a   1.000
_cell.length_b   1.000
_cell.length_c   1.000
_cell.angle_alpha   90.00
_cell.angle_beta   90.00
_cell.angle_gamma   90.00
#
_symmetry.space_group_name_H-M   'P 1'
#
loop_
_entity.id
_entity.type
_entity.pdbx_description
1 polymer ?
#
loop_
_entity_poly.entity_id
_entity_poly.type
_entity_poly.pdbx_seq_one_letter_code
_entity_poly.pdbx_strand_id
1 'polypeptide(L)'
;GEELRRIFGDDPLFDLQSHTYSHKLLKDNLMHGKGIGLDELREEIGRGKALVEEAFGRECIGVRSGCGFFKGMQGESERLRVIWECGVKFISTDLRGPADSIPSGLQQAYWYDEEGFPELLELPGHGWHDNVLKSFEPRLCLCWPPVLRWGIPNRPPESPEEEIAVQRAWIDKAISLGLDYISLIYHPHSIYRMSRDCRIVELLIEEVKSRDMPVTTYSGLYELYSSGRLKAPGRGAWRWEDEVDRNEIKLLS
;
A
#
# COMPACT_ATOMS: atom_id res chain seq x y z
N GLY A 1 12.68 6.94 19.43
CA GLY A 1 13.89 6.32 18.86
C GLY A 1 14.26 5.08 19.64
N GLU A 2 14.90 5.23 20.80
CA GLU A 2 15.46 4.11 21.58
C GLU A 2 14.46 3.03 21.97
N GLU A 3 13.24 3.38 22.39
CA GLU A 3 12.20 2.41 22.74
C GLU A 3 11.79 1.57 21.53
N LEU A 4 11.52 2.21 20.38
CA LEU A 4 11.19 1.51 19.14
C LEU A 4 12.34 0.62 18.66
N ARG A 5 13.59 1.09 18.78
CA ARG A 5 14.78 0.29 18.45
C ARG A 5 14.88 -0.96 19.33
N ARG A 6 14.58 -0.85 20.62
CA ARG A 6 14.57 -2.00 21.54
C ARG A 6 13.52 -3.06 21.15
N ILE A 7 12.39 -2.63 20.60
CA ILE A 7 11.29 -3.53 20.23
C ILE A 7 11.52 -4.14 18.84
N PHE A 8 11.92 -3.34 17.86
CA PHE A 8 11.93 -3.74 16.44
C PHE A 8 13.33 -3.87 15.83
N GLY A 9 14.34 -3.25 16.43
CA GLY A 9 15.60 -2.94 15.75
C GLY A 9 16.43 -4.14 15.30
N ASP A 10 16.35 -5.26 16.01
CA ASP A 10 17.13 -6.48 15.71
C ASP A 10 16.24 -7.65 15.26
N ASP A 11 14.93 -7.44 15.19
CA ASP A 11 13.98 -8.51 14.85
C ASP A 11 13.77 -8.54 13.31
N PRO A 12 14.13 -9.65 12.63
CA PRO A 12 14.03 -9.77 11.17
C PRO A 12 12.58 -9.81 10.67
N LEU A 13 11.58 -9.94 11.56
CA LEU A 13 10.17 -9.85 11.20
C LEU A 13 9.74 -8.41 10.87
N PHE A 14 10.51 -7.40 11.29
CA PHE A 14 10.17 -6.00 11.08
C PHE A 14 11.01 -5.35 9.97
N ASP A 15 10.31 -4.91 8.92
CA ASP A 15 10.86 -4.09 7.85
C ASP A 15 10.66 -2.61 8.18
N LEU A 16 11.75 -1.94 8.54
CA LEU A 16 11.73 -0.57 9.02
C LEU A 16 12.09 0.38 7.87
N GLN A 17 11.06 1.01 7.31
CA GLN A 17 11.16 1.89 6.16
C GLN A 17 10.52 3.26 6.44
N SER A 18 10.75 4.22 5.56
CA SER A 18 10.26 5.58 5.74
C SER A 18 8.79 5.71 5.32
N HIS A 19 8.02 6.46 6.11
CA HIS A 19 6.67 6.92 5.76
C HIS A 19 6.66 8.43 5.50
N THR A 20 7.75 8.93 4.90
CA THR A 20 8.11 10.35 4.77
C THR A 20 8.33 11.04 6.13
N TYR A 21 8.76 12.29 6.11
CA TYR A 21 9.08 13.03 7.33
C TYR A 21 7.84 13.54 8.07
N SER A 22 6.95 14.25 7.38
CA SER A 22 5.78 14.89 8.00
C SER A 22 4.44 14.51 7.35
N HIS A 23 4.42 13.41 6.60
CA HIS A 23 3.23 12.85 5.97
C HIS A 23 2.54 13.84 5.01
N LYS A 24 3.33 14.65 4.30
CA LYS A 24 2.80 15.55 3.26
C LYS A 24 2.43 14.77 1.99
N LEU A 25 1.51 15.32 1.20
CA LEU A 25 1.12 14.74 -0.09
C LEU A 25 2.24 14.90 -1.12
N LEU A 26 2.78 13.77 -1.59
CA LEU A 26 3.90 13.77 -2.53
C LEU A 26 3.54 14.18 -3.96
N LYS A 27 2.29 14.05 -4.35
CA LYS A 27 1.71 14.56 -5.60
C LYS A 27 0.24 14.92 -5.38
N ASP A 28 -0.40 15.50 -6.38
CA ASP A 28 -1.83 15.82 -6.33
C ASP A 28 -2.65 14.55 -6.09
N ASN A 29 -3.66 14.67 -5.24
CA ASN A 29 -4.61 13.62 -4.92
C ASN A 29 -6.01 14.22 -4.95
N LEU A 30 -6.94 13.57 -5.66
CA LEU A 30 -8.30 14.09 -5.85
C LEU A 30 -9.08 14.23 -4.53
N MET A 31 -8.73 13.42 -3.52
CA MET A 31 -9.40 13.40 -2.22
C MET A 31 -8.75 14.34 -1.21
N HIS A 32 -7.42 14.43 -1.25
CA HIS A 32 -6.63 15.10 -0.21
C HIS A 32 -6.05 16.45 -0.64
N GLY A 33 -6.13 16.78 -1.94
CA GLY A 33 -5.74 18.07 -2.49
C GLY A 33 -4.36 18.09 -3.12
N LYS A 34 -3.73 19.26 -3.09
CA LYS A 34 -2.49 19.53 -3.83
C LYS A 34 -1.27 18.89 -3.18
N GLY A 35 -0.41 18.32 -4.02
CA GLY A 35 0.89 17.83 -3.61
C GLY A 35 1.88 18.97 -3.38
N ILE A 36 2.94 18.65 -2.64
CA ILE A 36 4.06 19.57 -2.37
C ILE A 36 4.94 19.82 -3.60
N GLY A 37 5.78 20.85 -3.55
CA GLY A 37 6.81 21.11 -4.58
C GLY A 37 7.99 20.12 -4.52
N LEU A 38 8.88 20.17 -5.52
CA LEU A 38 10.01 19.23 -5.64
C LEU A 38 11.05 19.37 -4.51
N ASP A 39 11.31 20.58 -4.02
CA ASP A 39 12.26 20.79 -2.92
C ASP A 39 11.72 20.26 -1.59
N GLU A 40 10.43 20.49 -1.33
CA GLU A 40 9.75 19.90 -0.17
C GLU A 40 9.66 18.38 -0.28
N LEU A 41 9.46 17.83 -1.48
CA LEU A 41 9.51 16.39 -1.73
C LEU A 41 10.89 15.83 -1.36
N ARG A 42 11.97 16.50 -1.77
CA ARG A 42 13.34 16.08 -1.43
C ARG A 42 13.57 16.08 0.07
N GLU A 43 13.06 17.09 0.78
CA GLU A 43 13.12 17.12 2.25
C GLU A 43 12.29 15.98 2.87
N GLU A 44 11.05 15.78 2.44
CA GLU A 44 10.16 14.75 2.96
C GLU A 44 10.73 13.34 2.83
N ILE A 45 11.37 13.04 1.69
CA ILE A 45 12.00 11.75 1.43
C ILE A 45 13.33 11.64 2.18
N GLY A 46 14.23 12.60 1.97
CA GLY A 46 15.58 12.56 2.51
C GLY A 46 15.61 12.55 4.02
N ARG A 47 14.84 13.45 4.66
CA ARG A 47 14.78 13.53 6.13
C ARG A 47 14.05 12.33 6.74
N GLY A 48 12.99 11.85 6.10
CA GLY A 48 12.26 10.68 6.57
C GLY A 48 13.16 9.44 6.62
N LYS A 49 13.93 9.19 5.55
CA LYS A 49 14.92 8.10 5.51
C LYS A 49 16.01 8.29 6.57
N ALA A 50 16.63 9.46 6.62
CA ALA A 50 17.72 9.74 7.55
C ALA A 50 17.31 9.46 9.01
N LEU A 51 16.09 9.82 9.41
CA LEU A 51 15.58 9.54 10.76
C LEU A 51 15.40 8.05 11.05
N VAL A 52 14.97 7.26 10.06
CA VAL A 52 14.90 5.79 10.21
C VAL A 52 16.32 5.22 10.38
N GLU A 53 17.26 5.67 9.55
CA GLU A 53 18.65 5.21 9.58
C GLU A 53 19.34 5.58 10.90
N GLU A 54 19.17 6.81 11.37
CA GLU A 54 19.69 7.28 12.66
C GLU A 54 19.08 6.52 13.84
N ALA A 55 17.76 6.29 13.81
CA ALA A 55 17.06 5.64 14.91
C ALA A 55 17.37 4.15 15.04
N PHE A 56 17.56 3.45 13.92
CA PHE A 56 17.70 1.99 13.89
C PHE A 56 19.09 1.49 13.49
N GLY A 57 19.96 2.35 12.95
CA GLY A 57 21.33 2.00 12.55
C GLY A 57 21.40 1.07 11.33
N ARG A 58 20.39 1.12 10.44
CA ARG A 58 20.30 0.32 9.21
C ARG A 58 19.84 1.17 8.05
N GLU A 59 20.21 0.80 6.83
CA GLU A 59 19.83 1.51 5.60
C GLU A 59 18.30 1.49 5.39
N CYS A 60 17.73 2.64 5.02
CA CYS A 60 16.30 2.79 4.71
C CYS A 60 16.10 2.83 3.20
N ILE A 61 15.98 1.68 2.54
CA ILE A 61 15.88 1.61 1.07
C ILE A 61 14.48 1.85 0.51
N GLY A 62 13.45 1.83 1.35
CA GLY A 62 12.04 1.90 0.99
C GLY A 62 11.32 3.16 1.48
N VAL A 63 10.29 3.59 0.74
CA VAL A 63 9.39 4.68 1.16
C VAL A 63 7.93 4.39 0.85
N ARG A 64 7.03 4.58 1.83
CA ARG A 64 5.58 4.61 1.60
C ARG A 64 5.06 6.05 1.69
N SER A 65 4.29 6.50 0.71
CA SER A 65 3.72 7.85 0.74
C SER A 65 2.60 7.97 1.76
N GLY A 66 2.44 9.17 2.33
CA GLY A 66 1.21 9.52 3.03
C GLY A 66 0.01 9.50 2.08
N CYS A 67 -1.14 9.02 2.58
CA CYS A 67 -2.42 8.87 1.87
C CYS A 67 -2.45 7.94 0.65
N GLY A 68 -1.35 7.71 -0.08
CA GLY A 68 -1.32 6.92 -1.31
C GLY A 68 -2.03 7.58 -2.50
N PHE A 69 -1.88 7.00 -3.69
CA PHE A 69 -2.39 7.53 -4.95
C PHE A 69 -2.91 6.42 -5.86
N PHE A 70 -3.81 6.79 -6.78
CA PHE A 70 -4.16 5.96 -7.92
C PHE A 70 -3.00 5.93 -8.91
N LYS A 71 -2.55 4.72 -9.28
CA LYS A 71 -1.41 4.48 -10.18
C LYS A 71 -0.08 5.00 -9.63
N GLY A 72 0.07 5.01 -8.31
CA GLY A 72 1.30 5.40 -7.62
C GLY A 72 1.87 6.73 -8.14
N MET A 73 3.12 6.71 -8.60
CA MET A 73 3.82 7.87 -9.17
C MET A 73 3.94 7.83 -10.70
N GLN A 74 3.12 7.01 -11.39
CA GLN A 74 3.14 6.94 -12.86
C GLN A 74 2.92 8.34 -13.48
N GLY A 75 3.71 8.66 -14.49
CA GLY A 75 3.70 9.96 -15.16
C GLY A 75 4.36 11.13 -14.40
N GLU A 76 4.83 10.94 -13.16
CA GLU A 76 5.46 11.97 -12.34
C GLU A 76 7.00 11.91 -12.42
N SER A 77 7.57 11.92 -13.63
CA SER A 77 9.01 11.68 -13.85
C SER A 77 9.94 12.59 -13.04
N GLU A 78 9.60 13.87 -12.86
CA GLU A 78 10.43 14.79 -12.06
C GLU A 78 10.37 14.50 -10.56
N ARG A 79 9.23 13.99 -10.05
CA ARG A 79 9.11 13.56 -8.65
C ARG A 79 9.82 12.22 -8.43
N LEU A 80 9.70 11.30 -9.39
CA LEU A 80 10.43 10.04 -9.41
C LEU A 80 11.95 10.28 -9.43
N ARG A 81 12.42 11.29 -10.18
CA ARG A 81 13.82 11.72 -10.15
C ARG A 81 14.28 12.08 -8.75
N VAL A 82 13.53 12.92 -8.04
CA VAL A 82 13.85 13.31 -6.67
C VAL A 82 13.88 12.10 -5.74
N ILE A 83 12.88 11.21 -5.82
CA ILE A 83 12.82 9.98 -5.02
C ILE A 83 14.04 9.09 -5.29
N TRP A 84 14.41 8.91 -6.56
CA TRP A 84 15.56 8.11 -6.97
C TRP A 84 16.90 8.73 -6.54
N GLU A 85 17.06 10.05 -6.69
CA GLU A 85 18.25 10.80 -6.22
C GLU A 85 18.43 10.73 -4.71
N CYS A 86 17.35 10.55 -3.94
CA CYS A 86 17.40 10.25 -2.51
C CYS A 86 17.82 8.80 -2.19
N GLY A 87 18.21 8.00 -3.19
CA GLY A 87 18.68 6.62 -3.00
C GLY A 87 17.57 5.64 -2.63
N VAL A 88 16.32 5.92 -2.97
CA VAL A 88 15.21 4.99 -2.77
C VAL A 88 15.26 3.87 -3.80
N LYS A 89 15.05 2.63 -3.36
CA LYS A 89 15.09 1.41 -4.19
C LYS A 89 13.69 0.88 -4.50
N PHE A 90 12.78 0.99 -3.55
CA PHE A 90 11.37 0.71 -3.77
C PHE A 90 10.48 1.75 -3.10
N ILE A 91 9.29 1.95 -3.67
CA ILE A 91 8.24 2.75 -3.08
C ILE A 91 6.94 1.96 -2.97
N SER A 92 6.06 2.40 -2.07
CA SER A 92 4.70 1.88 -1.90
C SER A 92 3.74 3.06 -1.86
N THR A 93 3.35 3.53 -3.04
CA THR A 93 2.52 4.73 -3.25
C THR A 93 1.26 4.43 -4.04
N ASP A 94 1.21 3.32 -4.78
CA ASP A 94 0.00 2.85 -5.45
C ASP A 94 -0.91 2.13 -4.44
N LEU A 95 -1.77 2.91 -3.78
CA LEU A 95 -2.57 2.47 -2.63
C LEU A 95 -4.05 2.86 -2.79
N ARG A 96 -4.48 3.27 -3.99
CA ARG A 96 -5.84 3.74 -4.24
C ARG A 96 -6.39 3.24 -5.57
N GLY A 97 -7.70 3.15 -5.65
CA GLY A 97 -8.45 2.92 -6.86
C GLY A 97 -8.75 4.18 -7.66
N PRO A 98 -9.49 4.05 -8.78
CA PRO A 98 -9.84 5.15 -9.65
C PRO A 98 -10.44 6.33 -8.89
N ALA A 99 -10.13 7.55 -9.33
CA ALA A 99 -10.47 8.79 -8.63
C ALA A 99 -9.91 8.89 -7.20
N ASP A 100 -8.76 8.27 -6.93
CA ASP A 100 -8.13 8.20 -5.59
C ASP A 100 -9.05 7.58 -4.52
N SER A 101 -9.89 6.62 -4.94
CA SER A 101 -10.77 5.86 -4.05
C SER A 101 -10.00 4.81 -3.22
N ILE A 102 -10.59 4.35 -2.11
CA ILE A 102 -10.24 3.16 -1.35
C ILE A 102 -11.50 2.29 -1.33
N PRO A 103 -11.41 1.00 -1.68
CA PRO A 103 -10.19 0.19 -1.63
C PRO A 103 -9.25 0.36 -2.83
N SER A 104 -7.97 0.12 -2.59
CA SER A 104 -6.97 -0.11 -3.63
C SER A 104 -7.28 -1.41 -4.36
N GLY A 105 -6.82 -1.51 -5.61
CA GLY A 105 -6.99 -2.70 -6.43
C GLY A 105 -6.07 -3.84 -6.00
N LEU A 106 -5.93 -4.84 -6.86
CA LEU A 106 -4.97 -5.94 -6.72
C LEU A 106 -3.74 -5.76 -7.63
N GLN A 107 -3.34 -4.51 -7.86
CA GLN A 107 -2.20 -4.15 -8.71
C GLN A 107 -0.90 -4.78 -8.20
N GLN A 108 -0.23 -5.57 -9.03
CA GLN A 108 1.04 -6.20 -8.65
C GLN A 108 2.24 -5.28 -8.90
N ALA A 109 3.40 -5.69 -8.40
CA ALA A 109 4.65 -4.95 -8.48
C ALA A 109 5.05 -4.60 -9.92
N TYR A 110 5.62 -3.41 -10.11
CA TYR A 110 6.10 -2.94 -11.41
C TYR A 110 7.29 -1.99 -11.27
N TRP A 111 8.12 -1.94 -12.31
CA TRP A 111 9.23 -0.99 -12.39
C TRP A 111 8.77 0.35 -12.99
N TYR A 112 9.50 1.42 -12.68
CA TYR A 112 9.34 2.74 -13.28
C TYR A 112 10.19 2.91 -14.55
N ASP A 113 10.35 1.84 -15.33
CA ASP A 113 11.12 1.82 -16.58
C ASP A 113 10.53 2.75 -17.64
N GLU A 114 9.20 2.83 -17.75
CA GLU A 114 8.51 3.74 -18.66
C GLU A 114 8.80 5.23 -18.37
N GLU A 115 9.03 5.60 -17.11
CA GLU A 115 9.40 6.95 -16.68
C GLU A 115 10.92 7.19 -16.61
N GLY A 116 11.73 6.20 -16.98
CA GLY A 116 13.19 6.29 -17.03
C GLY A 116 13.93 5.87 -15.75
N PHE A 117 13.25 5.19 -14.82
CA PHE A 117 13.81 4.69 -13.56
C PHE A 117 13.67 3.16 -13.46
N PRO A 118 14.37 2.38 -14.31
CA PRO A 118 14.18 0.92 -14.42
C PRO A 118 14.60 0.14 -13.17
N GLU A 119 15.32 0.76 -12.24
CA GLU A 119 15.77 0.16 -10.99
C GLU A 119 14.94 0.59 -9.76
N LEU A 120 13.90 1.41 -9.96
CA LEU A 120 12.97 1.84 -8.92
C LEU A 120 11.70 0.99 -9.00
N LEU A 121 11.42 0.23 -7.95
CA LEU A 121 10.27 -0.67 -7.88
C LEU A 121 9.08 0.01 -7.19
N GLU A 122 7.89 -0.09 -7.78
CA GLU A 122 6.64 0.11 -7.06
C GLU A 122 6.18 -1.22 -6.46
N LEU A 123 5.86 -1.20 -5.17
CA LEU A 123 5.22 -2.28 -4.43
C LEU A 123 3.84 -1.77 -3.95
N PRO A 124 2.79 -1.95 -4.76
CA PRO A 124 1.45 -1.53 -4.37
C PRO A 124 0.97 -2.17 -3.07
N GLY A 125 0.05 -1.47 -2.41
CA GLY A 125 -0.73 -1.97 -1.29
C GLY A 125 -2.18 -2.19 -1.73
N HIS A 126 -2.86 -3.11 -1.07
CA HIS A 126 -4.06 -3.74 -1.60
C HIS A 126 -5.25 -3.60 -0.68
N GLY A 127 -6.44 -3.56 -1.27
CA GLY A 127 -7.69 -3.57 -0.54
C GLY A 127 -7.88 -2.31 0.30
N TRP A 128 -8.45 -2.49 1.48
CA TRP A 128 -8.77 -1.37 2.35
C TRP A 128 -7.57 -0.94 3.19
N HIS A 129 -7.46 0.37 3.40
CA HIS A 129 -6.75 0.90 4.55
C HIS A 129 -7.64 0.69 5.78
N ASP A 130 -7.14 0.00 6.80
CA ASP A 130 -7.98 -0.45 7.92
C ASP A 130 -8.68 0.71 8.66
N ASN A 131 -8.03 1.86 8.80
CA ASN A 131 -8.59 3.06 9.38
C ASN A 131 -9.76 3.65 8.57
N VAL A 132 -9.73 3.50 7.24
CA VAL A 132 -10.82 3.91 6.36
C VAL A 132 -11.95 2.88 6.41
N LEU A 133 -11.62 1.59 6.38
CA LEU A 133 -12.59 0.49 6.49
C LEU A 133 -13.48 0.63 7.74
N LYS A 134 -12.90 1.06 8.86
CA LYS A 134 -13.54 1.20 10.17
C LYS A 134 -14.17 2.57 10.41
N SER A 135 -14.08 3.49 9.46
CA SER A 135 -14.56 4.86 9.65
C SER A 135 -16.08 4.95 9.53
N PHE A 136 -16.72 5.65 10.48
CA PHE A 136 -18.12 6.07 10.39
C PHE A 136 -18.33 7.29 9.48
N GLU A 137 -17.25 7.97 9.08
CA GLU A 137 -17.33 9.09 8.15
C GLU A 137 -17.12 8.57 6.73
N PRO A 138 -18.19 8.39 5.93
CA PRO A 138 -18.13 7.97 4.53
C PRO A 138 -17.66 9.11 3.63
N ARG A 139 -16.79 10.00 4.13
CA ARG A 139 -16.19 11.04 3.29
C ARG A 139 -15.26 10.36 2.29
N LEU A 140 -15.90 10.00 1.18
CA LEU A 140 -15.38 10.07 -0.17
C LEU A 140 -14.46 8.97 -0.66
N CYS A 141 -14.28 7.87 0.07
CA CYS A 141 -13.33 6.88 -0.42
C CYS A 141 -13.88 5.95 -1.50
N LEU A 142 -15.16 5.92 -1.85
CA LEU A 142 -15.60 5.14 -3.02
C LEU A 142 -15.73 6.03 -4.26
N CYS A 143 -15.27 5.54 -5.40
CA CYS A 143 -15.61 6.16 -6.68
C CYS A 143 -17.09 5.89 -7.00
N TRP A 144 -17.77 6.85 -7.64
CA TRP A 144 -19.12 6.64 -8.17
C TRP A 144 -19.12 6.77 -9.70
N PRO A 145 -19.66 5.78 -10.45
CA PRO A 145 -20.18 4.51 -9.95
C PRO A 145 -19.07 3.62 -9.33
N PRO A 146 -19.41 2.70 -8.41
CA PRO A 146 -18.42 1.79 -7.83
C PRO A 146 -17.78 0.93 -8.92
N VAL A 147 -16.45 0.91 -8.95
CA VAL A 147 -15.70 0.06 -9.89
C VAL A 147 -15.63 -1.37 -9.38
N LEU A 148 -15.39 -1.58 -8.08
CA LEU A 148 -15.36 -2.90 -7.46
C LEU A 148 -16.74 -3.30 -6.93
N ARG A 149 -17.16 -4.54 -7.21
CA ARG A 149 -18.44 -5.12 -6.74
C ARG A 149 -18.31 -6.13 -5.60
N TRP A 150 -17.08 -6.48 -5.24
CA TRP A 150 -16.76 -7.43 -4.20
C TRP A 150 -15.78 -6.77 -3.22
N GLY A 151 -15.63 -7.36 -2.03
CA GLY A 151 -14.69 -6.85 -1.02
C GLY A 151 -15.10 -5.50 -0.38
N ILE A 152 -16.28 -4.98 -0.68
CA ILE A 152 -16.88 -3.79 -0.05
C ILE A 152 -17.94 -4.27 0.95
N PRO A 153 -17.77 -4.03 2.26
CA PRO A 153 -18.80 -4.42 3.23
C PRO A 153 -19.97 -3.44 3.21
N ASN A 154 -21.16 -3.92 3.59
CA ASN A 154 -22.38 -3.08 3.63
C ASN A 154 -22.35 -2.02 4.75
N ARG A 155 -21.49 -2.21 5.74
CA ARG A 155 -21.19 -1.26 6.82
C ARG A 155 -19.74 -1.46 7.28
N PRO A 156 -19.13 -0.48 7.98
CA PRO A 156 -17.86 -0.70 8.66
C PRO A 156 -17.93 -1.93 9.60
N PRO A 157 -16.87 -2.76 9.65
CA PRO A 157 -16.80 -3.85 10.62
C PRO A 157 -16.70 -3.29 12.03
N GLU A 158 -17.32 -3.97 13.00
CA GLU A 158 -17.40 -3.57 14.41
C GLU A 158 -16.58 -4.48 15.34
N SER A 159 -16.01 -5.56 14.80
CA SER A 159 -15.12 -6.46 15.53
C SER A 159 -13.94 -6.95 14.67
N PRO A 160 -12.87 -7.46 15.29
CA PRO A 160 -11.78 -8.15 14.57
C PRO A 160 -12.27 -9.29 13.66
N GLU A 161 -13.28 -10.05 14.08
CA GLU A 161 -13.85 -11.16 13.33
C GLU A 161 -14.59 -10.69 12.07
N GLU A 162 -15.28 -9.55 12.15
CA GLU A 162 -15.91 -8.95 10.97
C GLU A 162 -14.87 -8.36 10.02
N GLU A 163 -13.81 -7.73 10.55
CA GLU A 163 -12.73 -7.19 9.74
C GLU A 163 -11.98 -8.31 8.99
N ILE A 164 -11.63 -9.42 9.65
CA ILE A 164 -10.96 -10.53 8.97
C ILE A 164 -11.86 -11.16 7.89
N ALA A 165 -13.19 -11.13 8.04
CA ALA A 165 -14.10 -11.57 6.98
C ALA A 165 -14.01 -10.68 5.73
N VAL A 166 -13.80 -9.37 5.90
CA VAL A 166 -13.52 -8.48 4.76
C VAL A 166 -12.17 -8.85 4.13
N GLN A 167 -11.13 -9.03 4.93
CA GLN A 167 -9.79 -9.36 4.40
C GLN A 167 -9.74 -10.72 3.70
N ARG A 168 -10.51 -11.71 4.17
CA ARG A 168 -10.70 -13.01 3.51
C ARG A 168 -11.13 -12.86 2.06
N ALA A 169 -12.12 -12.01 1.78
CA ALA A 169 -12.58 -11.78 0.42
C ALA A 169 -11.46 -11.27 -0.50
N TRP A 170 -10.56 -10.42 0.02
CA TRP A 170 -9.40 -9.91 -0.70
C TRP A 170 -8.32 -10.97 -0.91
N ILE A 171 -7.99 -11.73 0.14
CA ILE A 171 -7.02 -12.83 0.07
C ILE A 171 -7.49 -13.89 -0.91
N ASP A 172 -8.75 -14.32 -0.81
CA ASP A 172 -9.32 -15.37 -1.66
C ASP A 172 -9.34 -14.91 -3.13
N LYS A 173 -9.67 -13.64 -3.41
CA LYS A 173 -9.56 -13.09 -4.77
C LYS A 173 -8.12 -13.06 -5.25
N ALA A 174 -7.15 -12.61 -4.45
CA ALA A 174 -5.74 -12.60 -4.83
C ALA A 174 -5.22 -14.01 -5.16
N ILE A 175 -5.60 -15.02 -4.36
CA ILE A 175 -5.28 -16.43 -4.63
C ILE A 175 -5.95 -16.90 -5.92
N SER A 176 -7.23 -16.57 -6.13
CA SER A 176 -7.96 -16.97 -7.34
C SER A 176 -7.34 -16.44 -8.64
N LEU A 177 -6.62 -15.31 -8.55
CA LEU A 177 -5.93 -14.68 -9.68
C LEU A 177 -4.47 -15.14 -9.81
N GLY A 178 -3.97 -15.95 -8.87
CA GLY A 178 -2.59 -16.41 -8.85
C GLY A 178 -1.57 -15.28 -8.69
N LEU A 179 -1.89 -14.27 -7.89
CA LEU A 179 -0.99 -13.12 -7.66
C LEU A 179 0.26 -13.54 -6.88
N ASP A 180 1.38 -12.87 -7.17
CA ASP A 180 2.66 -13.10 -6.49
C ASP A 180 2.58 -12.72 -5.00
N TYR A 181 1.82 -11.66 -4.67
CA TYR A 181 1.59 -11.25 -3.29
C TYR A 181 0.32 -10.44 -3.09
N ILE A 182 -0.12 -10.38 -1.83
CA ILE A 182 -1.10 -9.42 -1.32
C ILE A 182 -0.49 -8.70 -0.11
N SER A 183 -0.77 -7.42 0.03
CA SER A 183 -0.28 -6.59 1.14
C SER A 183 -1.40 -5.69 1.64
N LEU A 184 -1.97 -6.07 2.78
CA LEU A 184 -3.05 -5.35 3.44
C LEU A 184 -2.49 -4.22 4.31
N ILE A 185 -3.21 -3.10 4.40
CA ILE A 185 -2.69 -1.86 5.01
C ILE A 185 -3.32 -1.62 6.37
N TYR A 186 -2.48 -1.64 7.40
CA TYR A 186 -2.88 -1.51 8.79
C TYR A 186 -2.20 -0.33 9.50
N HIS A 187 -2.93 0.31 10.41
CA HIS A 187 -2.44 1.41 11.22
C HIS A 187 -2.54 1.06 12.72
N PRO A 188 -1.47 1.25 13.52
CA PRO A 188 -1.49 0.91 14.95
C PRO A 188 -2.64 1.57 15.72
N HIS A 189 -2.94 2.84 15.44
CA HIS A 189 -4.04 3.55 16.10
C HIS A 189 -5.42 2.97 15.78
N SER A 190 -5.58 2.38 14.59
CA SER A 190 -6.84 1.84 14.10
C SER A 190 -7.07 0.43 14.64
N ILE A 191 -6.02 -0.41 14.63
CA ILE A 191 -6.00 -1.70 15.33
C ILE A 191 -6.39 -1.50 16.80
N TYR A 192 -5.65 -0.63 17.50
CA TYR A 192 -5.83 -0.45 18.94
C TYR A 192 -7.19 0.12 19.33
N ARG A 193 -7.82 0.91 18.45
CA ARG A 193 -9.17 1.44 18.66
C ARG A 193 -10.24 0.35 18.57
N MET A 194 -10.07 -0.60 17.65
CA MET A 194 -10.97 -1.75 17.50
C MET A 194 -10.77 -2.76 18.63
N SER A 195 -9.52 -3.13 18.89
CA SER A 195 -9.16 -4.23 19.79
C SER A 195 -7.82 -3.91 20.45
N ARG A 196 -7.87 -3.64 21.77
CA ARG A 196 -6.69 -3.26 22.57
C ARG A 196 -5.70 -4.40 22.76
N ASP A 197 -6.17 -5.63 22.61
CA ASP A 197 -5.40 -6.87 22.60
C ASP A 197 -4.84 -7.23 21.21
N CYS A 198 -5.06 -6.38 20.20
CA CYS A 198 -4.56 -6.56 18.83
C CYS A 198 -5.02 -7.89 18.18
N ARG A 199 -6.20 -8.41 18.55
CA ARG A 199 -6.76 -9.69 18.08
C ARG A 199 -6.81 -9.81 16.56
N ILE A 200 -7.03 -8.71 15.84
CA ILE A 200 -7.01 -8.70 14.36
C ILE A 200 -5.67 -9.15 13.76
N VAL A 201 -4.54 -8.84 14.42
CA VAL A 201 -3.21 -9.25 13.95
C VAL A 201 -3.06 -10.77 14.10
N GLU A 202 -3.51 -11.33 15.22
CA GLU A 202 -3.51 -12.77 15.45
C GLU A 202 -4.40 -13.50 14.43
N LEU A 203 -5.62 -13.02 14.23
CA LEU A 203 -6.55 -13.57 13.22
C LEU A 203 -5.94 -13.55 11.81
N LEU A 204 -5.25 -12.47 11.43
CA LEU A 204 -4.59 -12.39 10.11
C LEU A 204 -3.44 -13.40 9.99
N ILE A 205 -2.64 -13.57 11.05
CA ILE A 205 -1.56 -14.57 11.08
C ILE A 205 -2.13 -15.99 10.98
N GLU A 206 -3.21 -16.29 11.72
CA GLU A 206 -3.93 -17.57 11.64
C GLU A 206 -4.47 -17.81 10.21
N GLU A 207 -5.03 -16.78 9.60
CA GLU A 207 -5.60 -16.84 8.25
C GLU A 207 -4.55 -17.21 7.19
N VAL A 208 -3.40 -16.54 7.23
CA VAL A 208 -2.27 -16.76 6.33
C VAL A 208 -1.67 -18.16 6.56
N LYS A 209 -1.49 -18.57 7.83
CA LYS A 209 -1.00 -19.92 8.17
C LYS A 209 -1.94 -21.02 7.71
N SER A 210 -3.25 -20.85 7.87
CA SER A 210 -4.25 -21.85 7.45
C SER A 210 -4.28 -22.11 5.94
N ARG A 211 -3.71 -21.19 5.15
CA ARG A 211 -3.60 -21.28 3.68
C ARG A 211 -2.20 -21.63 3.19
N ASP A 212 -1.28 -21.95 4.10
CA ASP A 212 0.14 -22.18 3.79
C ASP A 212 0.77 -21.03 2.99
N MET A 213 0.30 -19.80 3.21
CA MET A 213 0.79 -18.62 2.50
C MET A 213 2.14 -18.19 3.11
N PRO A 214 3.21 -18.08 2.30
CA PRO A 214 4.47 -17.53 2.77
C PRO A 214 4.31 -16.04 3.09
N VAL A 215 5.02 -15.59 4.13
CA VAL A 215 5.11 -14.18 4.51
C VAL A 215 6.51 -13.66 4.23
N THR A 216 6.60 -12.41 3.81
CA THR A 216 7.86 -11.71 3.58
C THR A 216 7.70 -10.22 3.86
N THR A 217 8.82 -9.51 3.91
CA THR A 217 8.89 -8.07 4.03
C THR A 217 8.87 -7.39 2.66
N TYR A 218 8.68 -6.08 2.61
CA TYR A 218 8.79 -5.33 1.35
C TYR A 218 10.23 -5.36 0.83
N SER A 219 11.22 -5.25 1.72
CA SER A 219 12.64 -5.43 1.38
C SER A 219 12.92 -6.84 0.82
N GLY A 220 12.40 -7.89 1.44
CA GLY A 220 12.55 -9.26 0.95
C GLY A 220 11.88 -9.48 -0.41
N LEU A 221 10.70 -8.89 -0.63
CA LEU A 221 10.02 -8.92 -1.92
C LEU A 221 10.80 -8.15 -3.00
N TYR A 222 11.35 -6.98 -2.65
CA TYR A 222 12.25 -6.22 -3.53
C TYR A 222 13.48 -7.05 -3.92
N GLU A 223 14.11 -7.78 -2.99
CA GLU A 223 15.24 -8.66 -3.27
C GLU A 223 14.87 -9.79 -4.25
N LEU A 224 13.69 -10.40 -4.09
CA LEU A 224 13.24 -11.45 -4.99
C LEU A 224 13.08 -10.95 -6.43
N TYR A 225 12.50 -9.76 -6.63
CA TYR A 225 12.34 -9.17 -7.96
C TYR A 225 13.65 -8.64 -8.54
N SER A 226 14.45 -7.92 -7.74
CA SER A 226 15.72 -7.33 -8.20
C SER A 226 16.80 -8.37 -8.52
N SER A 227 16.80 -9.51 -7.81
CA SER A 227 17.70 -10.63 -8.11
C SER A 227 17.23 -11.50 -9.29
N GLY A 228 16.04 -11.26 -9.83
CA GLY A 228 15.44 -12.08 -10.89
C GLY A 228 14.94 -13.46 -10.44
N ARG A 229 14.91 -13.74 -9.12
CA ARG A 229 14.28 -14.96 -8.57
C ARG A 229 12.77 -14.96 -8.78
N LEU A 230 12.17 -13.78 -8.78
CA LEU A 230 10.83 -13.51 -9.29
C LEU A 230 10.92 -12.48 -10.41
N LYS A 231 9.97 -12.52 -11.34
CA LYS A 231 9.81 -11.49 -12.36
C LYS A 231 8.63 -10.61 -11.96
N ALA A 232 8.87 -9.31 -11.79
CA ALA A 232 7.81 -8.37 -11.48
C ALA A 232 6.66 -8.50 -12.51
N PRO A 233 5.40 -8.72 -12.08
CA PRO A 233 4.28 -8.94 -12.99
C PRO A 233 4.00 -7.75 -13.92
N GLY A 234 4.32 -6.54 -13.46
CA GLY A 234 4.19 -5.31 -14.25
C GLY A 234 2.80 -4.66 -14.14
N ARG A 235 2.70 -3.46 -14.71
CA ARG A 235 1.50 -2.60 -14.62
C ARG A 235 0.24 -3.26 -15.16
N GLY A 236 0.39 -4.12 -16.16
CA GLY A 236 -0.74 -4.77 -16.84
C GLY A 236 -1.29 -6.03 -16.14
N ALA A 237 -0.71 -6.46 -15.01
CA ALA A 237 -1.13 -7.67 -14.29
C ALA A 237 -2.52 -7.55 -13.64
N TRP A 238 -2.97 -6.32 -13.40
CA TRP A 238 -4.31 -6.01 -12.90
C TRP A 238 -4.94 -4.92 -13.76
N ARG A 239 -6.25 -5.02 -13.98
CA ARG A 239 -7.00 -4.05 -14.79
C ARG A 239 -8.31 -3.74 -14.12
N TRP A 240 -8.56 -2.45 -13.90
CA TRP A 240 -9.80 -1.98 -13.29
C TRP A 240 -11.02 -2.21 -14.19
N GLU A 241 -10.80 -2.23 -15.50
CA GLU A 241 -11.83 -2.45 -16.51
C GLU A 241 -12.44 -3.86 -16.47
N ASP A 242 -11.70 -4.82 -15.92
CA ASP A 242 -12.14 -6.21 -15.77
C ASP A 242 -13.07 -6.40 -14.56
N GLU A 243 -13.11 -5.40 -13.67
CA GLU A 243 -13.93 -5.42 -12.45
C GLU A 243 -15.24 -4.64 -12.59
N VAL A 244 -15.41 -3.88 -13.68
CA VAL A 244 -16.63 -3.14 -14.02
C VAL A 244 -17.65 -4.04 -14.70
N ASP A 245 -18.92 -3.98 -14.30
CA ASP A 245 -20.01 -4.62 -15.06
C ASP A 245 -20.41 -3.75 -16.26
N ARG A 246 -20.11 -4.25 -17.46
CA ARG A 246 -20.41 -3.57 -18.73
C ARG A 246 -21.93 -3.49 -19.01
N ASN A 247 -22.76 -4.27 -18.32
CA ASN A 247 -24.20 -4.29 -18.55
C ASN A 247 -24.95 -3.15 -17.83
N GLU A 248 -24.41 -2.60 -16.74
CA GLU A 248 -25.03 -1.48 -16.02
C GLU A 248 -24.74 -0.12 -16.65
N ILE A 249 -23.68 0.02 -17.45
CA ILE A 249 -23.38 1.26 -18.19
C ILE A 249 -24.45 1.53 -19.27
N LYS A 250 -25.07 0.48 -19.82
CA LYS A 250 -26.15 0.60 -20.82
C LYS A 250 -27.50 1.03 -20.26
N LEU A 251 -27.68 1.01 -18.93
CA LEU A 251 -28.91 1.50 -18.28
C LEU A 251 -28.90 3.02 -18.06
N LEU A 252 -27.83 3.70 -18.46
CA LEU A 252 -27.64 5.15 -18.34
C LEU A 252 -27.38 5.85 -19.69
N SER A 253 -27.48 5.12 -20.80
CA SER A 253 -27.47 5.64 -22.18
C SER A 253 -28.84 5.57 -22.81
#